data_AF-A0A6G7Z2F2-F1
#
_entry.id   AF-A0A6G7Z2F2-F1
#
_cell.length_a   1.000
_cell.length_b   1.000
_cell.length_c   1.000
_cell.angle_alpha   90.00
_cell.angle_beta   90.00
_cell.angle_gamma   90.00
#
_symmetry.space_group_name_H-M   'P 1'
#
loop_
_entity.id
_entity.type
_entity.pdbx_description
1 polymer ?
#
loop_
_entity_poly.entity_id
_entity_poly.type
_entity_poly.pdbx_seq_one_letter_code
_entity_poly.pdbx_strand_id
1 'polypeptide(L)'
;MSTTTMPRRGKRLQARRRSELLTKRAAVGAQWADRMSHGFASGRLLQEMATLELTLMEGWPHLSERWVSEWIIADVRRIHGGPEAQMPGCGYCALAQK
;
A
#
# COMPACT_ATOMS: atom_id res chain seq x y z
N MET A 1 -35.58 14.91 6.34
CA MET A 1 -34.22 14.35 6.19
C MET A 1 -33.88 14.39 4.70
N SER A 2 -33.12 15.40 4.26
CA SER A 2 -32.80 15.58 2.84
C SER A 2 -31.63 14.68 2.47
N THR A 3 -31.88 13.66 1.66
CA THR A 3 -30.85 12.84 1.02
C THR A 3 -30.19 13.67 -0.07
N THR A 4 -29.15 14.42 0.29
CA THR A 4 -28.29 15.13 -0.66
C THR A 4 -27.61 14.09 -1.56
N THR A 5 -28.26 13.78 -2.68
CA THR A 5 -27.75 12.85 -3.66
C THR A 5 -26.59 13.52 -4.38
N MET A 6 -25.35 13.14 -4.03
CA MET A 6 -24.19 13.67 -4.73
C MET A 6 -24.33 13.46 -6.25
N PRO A 7 -24.05 14.49 -7.07
CA PRO A 7 -24.11 14.37 -8.52
C PRO A 7 -23.19 13.23 -9.00
N ARG A 8 -23.61 12.49 -10.04
CA ARG A 8 -22.90 11.32 -10.58
C ARG A 8 -21.41 11.57 -10.84
N ARG A 9 -21.06 12.80 -11.24
CA ARG A 9 -19.67 13.24 -11.45
C ARG A 9 -18.82 13.24 -10.17
N GLY A 10 -19.39 13.67 -9.04
CA GLY A 10 -18.73 13.66 -7.73
C GLY A 10 -18.43 12.24 -7.23
N LYS A 11 -19.39 11.32 -7.41
CA LYS A 11 -19.19 9.89 -7.08
C LYS A 11 -18.07 9.26 -7.90
N ARG A 12 -18.00 9.55 -9.22
CA ARG A 12 -16.94 9.03 -10.11
C ARG A 12 -15.56 9.57 -9.73
N LEU A 13 -15.45 10.86 -9.40
CA LEU A 13 -14.18 11.47 -8.97
C LEU A 13 -13.70 10.88 -7.64
N GLN A 14 -14.61 10.69 -6.69
CA GLN A 14 -14.28 10.06 -5.41
C GLN A 14 -13.82 8.61 -5.60
N ALA A 15 -14.52 7.82 -6.42
CA ALA A 15 -14.12 6.44 -6.73
C ALA A 15 -12.73 6.37 -7.40
N ARG A 16 -12.45 7.27 -8.35
CA ARG A 16 -11.14 7.37 -9.00
C ARG A 16 -10.04 7.70 -7.99
N ARG A 17 -10.23 8.73 -7.15
CA ARG A 17 -9.27 9.10 -6.11
C ARG A 17 -9.01 7.95 -5.15
N ARG A 18 -10.05 7.21 -4.73
CA ARG A 18 -9.89 6.02 -3.88
C ARG A 18 -9.00 4.98 -4.55
N SER A 19 -9.29 4.66 -5.81
CA SER A 19 -8.54 3.68 -6.58
C SER A 19 -7.07 4.08 -6.75
N GLU A 20 -6.80 5.36 -7.03
CA GLU A 20 -5.45 5.90 -7.13
C GLU A 20 -4.68 5.76 -5.80
N LEU A 21 -5.31 6.11 -4.67
CA LEU A 21 -4.70 5.98 -3.34
C LEU A 21 -4.43 4.52 -2.96
N LEU A 22 -5.37 3.60 -3.20
CA LEU A 22 -5.20 2.16 -2.95
C LEU A 22 -4.07 1.58 -3.81
N THR A 23 -4.03 1.95 -5.10
CA THR A 23 -2.98 1.51 -6.02
C THR A 23 -1.61 2.00 -5.57
N LYS A 24 -1.52 3.28 -5.19
CA LYS A 24 -0.27 3.86 -4.68
C LYS A 24 0.16 3.17 -3.37
N ARG A 25 -0.77 2.93 -2.44
CA ARG A 25 -0.49 2.22 -1.18
C ARG A 25 0.06 0.83 -1.43
N ALA A 26 -0.54 0.07 -2.35
CA ALA A 26 -0.04 -1.26 -2.71
C ALA A 26 1.37 -1.22 -3.31
N ALA A 27 1.65 -0.25 -4.18
CA ALA A 27 2.98 -0.08 -4.79
C ALA A 27 4.06 0.28 -3.76
N VAL A 28 3.75 1.18 -2.81
CA VAL A 28 4.67 1.55 -1.72
C VAL A 28 4.89 0.36 -0.79
N GLY A 29 3.84 -0.39 -0.44
CA GLY A 29 3.95 -1.60 0.39
C GLY A 29 4.83 -2.69 -0.23
N ALA A 30 4.73 -2.89 -1.55
CA ALA A 30 5.63 -3.80 -2.27
C ALA A 30 7.09 -3.35 -2.17
N GLN A 31 7.39 -2.07 -2.46
CA GLN A 31 8.76 -1.54 -2.36
C GLN A 31 9.31 -1.61 -0.93
N TRP A 32 8.47 -1.36 0.07
CA TRP A 32 8.85 -1.48 1.48
C TRP A 32 9.19 -2.92 1.83
N ALA A 33 8.34 -3.88 1.44
CA ALA A 33 8.57 -5.30 1.68
C ALA A 33 9.85 -5.79 0.98
N ASP A 34 10.09 -5.40 -0.27
CA ASP A 34 11.30 -5.73 -1.00
C ASP A 34 12.55 -5.23 -0.26
N ARG A 35 12.56 -3.97 0.18
CA ARG A 35 13.69 -3.41 0.94
C ARG A 35 13.91 -4.12 2.27
N MET A 36 12.83 -4.37 3.00
CA MET A 36 12.89 -5.07 4.29
C MET A 36 13.46 -6.48 4.14
N SER A 37 13.03 -7.22 3.11
CA SER A 37 13.52 -8.58 2.82
C SER A 37 15.04 -8.63 2.58
N HIS A 38 15.61 -7.51 2.14
CA HIS A 38 17.03 -7.39 1.82
C HIS A 38 17.82 -6.57 2.85
N GLY A 39 17.22 -6.23 4.00
CA GLY A 39 17.89 -5.48 5.07
C GLY A 39 18.19 -4.01 4.73
N PHE A 40 17.54 -3.43 3.72
CA PHE A 40 17.72 -2.02 3.37
C PHE A 40 16.82 -1.09 4.19
N ALA A 41 17.29 0.14 4.41
CA ALA A 41 16.53 1.16 5.09
C ALA A 41 15.20 1.48 4.36
N SER A 42 14.09 1.42 5.11
CA SER A 42 12.74 1.48 4.56
C SER A 42 11.83 2.52 5.27
N GLY A 43 12.38 3.29 6.23
CA GLY A 43 11.59 4.20 7.08
C GLY A 43 10.77 5.25 6.32
N ARG A 44 11.30 5.81 5.23
CA ARG A 44 10.56 6.75 4.36
C ARG A 44 9.34 6.08 3.71
N LEU A 45 9.46 4.83 3.28
CA LEU A 45 8.34 4.10 2.67
C LEU A 45 7.28 3.77 3.72
N LEU A 46 7.69 3.42 4.94
CA LEU A 46 6.77 3.22 6.06
C LEU A 46 5.96 4.50 6.37
N GLN A 47 6.62 5.66 6.42
CA GLN A 47 5.94 6.95 6.62
C GLN A 47 4.99 7.30 5.46
N GLU A 48 5.37 6.98 4.22
CA GLU A 48 4.51 7.19 3.06
C GLU A 48 3.27 6.28 3.10
N MET A 49 3.42 5.01 3.48
CA MET A 49 2.28 4.12 3.70
C MET A 49 1.33 4.67 4.76
N ALA A 50 1.84 5.05 5.93
CA ALA A 50 1.03 5.58 7.02
C ALA A 50 0.23 6.82 6.58
N THR A 51 0.84 7.71 5.79
CA THR A 51 0.17 8.91 5.24
C THR A 51 -0.96 8.53 4.28
N LEU A 52 -0.74 7.55 3.40
CA LEU A 52 -1.76 7.06 2.46
C LEU A 52 -2.93 6.39 3.20
N GLU A 53 -2.62 5.63 4.24
CA GLU A 53 -3.61 4.93 5.07
C GLU A 53 -4.47 5.91 5.86
N LEU A 54 -3.87 6.94 6.47
CA LEU A 54 -4.61 8.03 7.12
C LEU A 54 -5.52 8.75 6.12
N THR A 55 -5.01 9.11 4.94
CA THR A 55 -5.80 9.77 3.88
C THR A 55 -6.98 8.90 3.42
N LEU A 56 -6.78 7.58 3.34
CA LEU A 56 -7.82 6.61 3.00
C LEU A 56 -8.89 6.52 4.10
N MET A 57 -8.49 6.50 5.37
CA MET A 57 -9.43 6.46 6.50
C MET A 57 -10.24 7.76 6.62
N GLU A 58 -9.61 8.93 6.42
CA GLU A 58 -10.29 10.23 6.42
C GLU A 58 -11.30 10.34 5.25
N GLY A 59 -10.92 9.91 4.05
CA GLY A 59 -11.77 9.99 2.86
C GLY A 59 -12.88 8.93 2.81
N TRP A 60 -12.66 7.79 3.46
CA TRP A 60 -13.59 6.65 3.49
C TRP A 60 -13.59 6.00 4.88
N PRO A 61 -14.29 6.58 5.87
CA PRO A 61 -14.26 6.11 7.27
C PRO A 61 -14.78 4.67 7.51
N HIS A 62 -15.46 4.09 6.52
CA HIS A 62 -15.87 2.68 6.55
C HIS A 62 -14.70 1.71 6.28
N LEU A 63 -13.56 2.21 5.80
CA LEU A 63 -12.30 1.49 5.86
C LEU A 63 -11.89 1.45 7.34
N SER A 64 -12.37 0.41 8.03
CA SER A 64 -12.11 0.20 9.44
C SER A 64 -10.67 -0.25 9.70
N GLU A 65 -10.29 -0.33 10.97
CA GLU A 65 -9.05 -0.92 11.47
C GLU A 65 -8.73 -2.29 10.82
N ARG A 66 -9.76 -3.07 10.48
CA ARG A 66 -9.62 -4.34 9.75
C ARG A 66 -8.83 -4.20 8.45
N TRP A 67 -9.06 -3.14 7.67
CA TRP A 67 -8.34 -2.93 6.41
C TRP A 67 -6.86 -2.67 6.64
N VAL A 68 -6.52 -1.92 7.70
CA VAL A 68 -5.14 -1.69 8.12
C VAL A 68 -4.47 -3.01 8.50
N SER A 69 -5.17 -3.88 9.25
CA SER A 69 -4.65 -5.21 9.58
C SER A 69 -4.42 -6.08 8.33
N GLU A 70 -5.39 -6.14 7.41
CA GLU A 70 -5.28 -6.92 6.17
C GLU A 70 -4.11 -6.45 5.29
N TRP A 71 -3.91 -5.14 5.23
CA TRP A 71 -2.80 -4.48 4.57
C TRP A 71 -1.44 -4.84 5.17
N ILE A 72 -1.29 -4.74 6.49
CA ILE A 72 -0.05 -5.13 7.20
C ILE A 72 0.23 -6.62 6.96
N ILE A 73 -0.78 -7.49 7.05
CA ILE A 73 -0.62 -8.93 6.80
C ILE A 73 -0.14 -9.17 5.37
N ALA A 74 -0.71 -8.48 4.38
CA ALA A 74 -0.31 -8.60 2.99
C ALA A 74 1.15 -8.17 2.76
N ASP A 75 1.62 -7.12 3.45
CA ASP A 75 2.99 -6.63 3.31
C ASP A 75 4.00 -7.53 4.02
N VAL A 76 3.69 -8.01 5.23
CA VAL A 76 4.53 -8.96 5.97
C VAL A 76 4.67 -10.29 5.23
N ARG A 77 3.59 -10.79 4.60
CA ARG A 77 3.66 -11.99 3.75
C ARG A 77 4.64 -11.86 2.59
N ARG A 78 4.84 -10.64 2.06
CA ARG A 78 5.83 -10.39 1.00
C ARG A 78 7.26 -10.42 1.53
N ILE A 79 7.49 -9.96 2.76
CA ILE A 79 8.84 -9.99 3.37
C ILE A 79 9.37 -11.42 3.48
N HIS A 80 8.50 -12.35 3.86
CA HIS A 80 8.87 -13.74 4.14
C HIS A 80 8.70 -14.67 2.93
N GLY A 81 8.70 -14.14 1.70
CA GLY A 81 8.35 -14.87 0.49
C GLY A 81 8.91 -16.30 0.46
N GLY A 82 8.05 -17.29 0.24
CA GLY A 82 8.44 -18.66 -0.05
C GLY A 82 9.39 -18.75 -1.25
N PRO A 83 9.81 -19.95 -1.67
CA PRO A 83 11.01 -20.23 -2.50
C PRO A 83 11.20 -19.44 -3.82
N GLU A 84 10.23 -18.65 -4.25
CA GLU A 84 10.29 -17.66 -5.34
C GLU A 84 10.98 -16.34 -4.96
N ALA A 85 11.38 -16.13 -3.69
CA ALA A 85 11.97 -14.88 -3.19
C ALA A 85 13.28 -14.44 -3.88
N GLN A 86 13.90 -15.31 -4.67
CA GLN A 86 14.94 -14.90 -5.63
C GLN A 86 14.32 -14.77 -7.02
N MET A 87 13.58 -13.68 -7.24
CA MET A 87 13.19 -13.31 -8.60
C MET A 87 14.44 -12.98 -9.42
N PRO A 88 14.67 -13.64 -10.58
CA PRO A 88 15.72 -13.24 -11.51
C PRO A 88 15.55 -11.77 -11.90
N GLY A 89 16.58 -10.95 -11.67
CA GLY A 89 16.54 -9.52 -11.97
C GLY A 89 16.06 -8.61 -10.83
N CYS A 90 15.90 -9.13 -9.59
CA CYS A 90 15.71 -8.26 -8.43
C CYS A 90 16.93 -7.34 -8.26
N GLY A 91 16.73 -6.02 -8.39
CA GLY A 91 17.79 -5.03 -8.28
C GLY A 91 18.52 -5.05 -6.93
N TYR A 92 17.83 -5.45 -5.85
CA TYR A 92 18.43 -5.60 -4.53
C TYR A 92 19.26 -6.88 -4.39
N CYS A 93 18.82 -8.00 -4.96
CA CYS A 93 19.65 -9.21 -5.05
C CYS A 93 20.93 -8.95 -5.85
N ALA A 94 20.83 -8.20 -6.95
CA ALA A 94 21.99 -7.83 -7.77
C ALA A 94 22.98 -6.90 -7.04
N LEU A 95 22.50 -6.08 -6.10
CA LEU A 95 23.35 -5.25 -5.23
C LEU A 95 24.07 -6.07 -4.16
N ALA A 96 23.45 -7.14 -3.64
CA ALA A 96 24.04 -8.00 -2.62
C ALA A 96 25.13 -8.96 -3.15
N GLN A 97 25.26 -9.11 -4.48
CA GLN A 97 26.27 -9.95 -5.14
C GLN A 97 27.57 -9.19 -5.46
N LYS A 98 27.71 -7.93 -5.05
CA LYS A 98 28.94 -7.13 -5.15
C LYS A 98 29.59 -7.00 -3.77
#